data_AF-A0AAU4BE90-F1
#
_entry.id   AF-A0AAU4BE90-F1
#
_cell.length_a   1.000
_cell.length_b   1.000
_cell.length_c   1.000
_cell.angle_alpha   90.00
_cell.angle_beta   90.00
_cell.angle_gamma   90.00
#
_symmetry.space_group_name_H-M   'P 1'
#
loop_
_entity.id
_entity.type
_entity.pdbx_description
1 polymer ?
#
loop_
_entity_poly.entity_id
_entity_poly.type
_entity_poly.pdbx_seq_one_letter_code
_entity_poly.pdbx_strand_id
1 'polypeptide(L)'
;MSDAGRPAEATVLHEKGLQAQRDGDQEDAERYFREAFEKGRPAAAHDLAEMLLKRGAKDAAVEWYRRAAEQGVSKSAFEVGYMAEARGDLEEAERWYRQAAEGGHGGGYLNLGVILRDRGEVEEAKHCYERAWELDSDAKAASNLGAIYDDDGKGDLVAAAEWYGRAADRGNAIAAYNLGFVWQDRGEPDKRLEAWRLAADLKHSNAANAVANVYLSQENVDEGVAWLRRAVLEVGNKKAASRLSGIYANAGRRRMARYWGEFPDGPTFYSPEFQAFASEIAAASIHQQDAFNDAFNQDYIEWNPEEATVTLDGRTLRGLTVLGSFSNVSQTWLWAWDNPSWDQDLPALAELRTIRNFGKRHQIPELLKGHLDFSKFNHPTGGAFTMALSAAPLIGAKGVSFVTVNEGKGRLVLAIDDPDVPTVGFDRLAAPRLLMRAAEVWPQEQRRVVRGFMERHGFEISESPAVIVVESADGHRVTIRCPLERAREHPEVASILGREGAEIVENVPARIEGERPGESPDRLTVLFDLDDRVSGISSGAEAAPDA
;
A
#
# COMPACT_ATOMS: atom_id res chain seq x y z
N MET A 1 -36.86 16.60 58.39
CA MET A 1 -36.92 15.25 57.79
C MET A 1 -35.57 14.96 57.15
N SER A 2 -35.18 13.69 57.01
CA SER A 2 -33.79 13.29 56.76
C SER A 2 -33.34 13.45 55.31
N ASP A 3 -32.23 14.15 55.09
CA ASP A 3 -31.60 14.37 53.78
C ASP A 3 -30.94 13.09 53.19
N ALA A 4 -30.72 12.07 54.05
CA ALA A 4 -30.02 10.82 53.74
C ALA A 4 -30.63 9.95 52.63
N GLY A 5 -31.81 10.28 52.10
CA GLY A 5 -32.46 9.51 51.02
C GLY A 5 -32.09 9.96 49.59
N ARG A 6 -31.73 11.23 49.40
CA ARG A 6 -31.57 11.83 48.05
C ARG A 6 -30.42 11.23 47.23
N PRO A 7 -29.22 10.95 47.79
CA PRO A 7 -28.11 10.37 47.02
C PRO A 7 -28.40 8.96 46.49
N ALA A 8 -29.17 8.16 47.24
CA ALA A 8 -29.58 6.82 46.81
C ALA A 8 -30.57 6.88 45.64
N GLU A 9 -31.56 7.77 45.71
CA GLU A 9 -32.54 7.98 44.64
C GLU A 9 -31.89 8.47 43.34
N ALA A 10 -30.98 9.45 43.43
CA ALA A 10 -30.23 9.97 42.28
C ALA A 10 -29.34 8.90 41.62
N THR A 11 -28.81 7.96 42.41
CA THR A 11 -28.01 6.84 41.90
C THR A 11 -28.88 5.81 41.16
N VAL A 12 -30.04 5.43 41.71
CA VAL A 12 -30.97 4.50 41.05
C VAL A 12 -31.52 5.07 39.73
N LEU A 13 -31.74 6.39 39.66
CA LEU A 13 -32.13 7.04 38.41
C LEU A 13 -30.98 7.04 37.38
N HIS A 14 -29.74 7.26 37.82
CA HIS A 14 -28.56 7.16 36.96
C HIS A 14 -28.41 5.77 36.34
N GLU A 15 -28.57 4.71 37.15
CA GLU A 15 -28.52 3.32 36.71
C GLU A 15 -29.65 2.98 35.72
N LYS A 16 -30.85 3.51 35.92
CA LYS A 16 -31.95 3.39 34.95
C LYS A 16 -31.66 4.09 33.62
N GLY A 17 -31.03 5.27 33.66
CA GLY A 17 -30.60 5.98 32.45
C GLY A 17 -29.60 5.17 31.63
N LEU A 18 -28.57 4.63 32.29
CA LEU A 18 -27.58 3.73 31.69
C LEU A 18 -28.20 2.44 31.14
N GLN A 19 -29.23 1.89 31.79
CA GLN A 19 -29.90 0.68 31.31
C GLN A 19 -30.79 0.97 30.10
N ALA A 20 -31.64 2.00 30.15
CA ALA A 20 -32.45 2.43 29.01
C ALA A 20 -31.60 2.76 27.78
N GLN A 21 -30.42 3.38 27.98
CA GLN A 21 -29.45 3.67 26.92
C GLN A 21 -28.88 2.40 26.25
N ARG A 22 -28.71 1.30 27.00
CA ARG A 22 -28.30 -0.02 26.46
C ARG A 22 -29.44 -0.72 25.72
N ASP A 23 -30.65 -0.59 26.23
CA ASP A 23 -31.86 -1.18 25.65
C ASP A 23 -32.37 -0.40 24.42
N GLY A 24 -31.75 0.74 24.11
CA GLY A 24 -32.04 1.59 22.95
C GLY A 24 -33.12 2.64 23.18
N ASP A 25 -33.72 2.70 24.38
CA ASP A 25 -34.73 3.68 24.74
C ASP A 25 -34.09 5.02 25.12
N GLN A 26 -33.92 5.87 24.10
CA GLN A 26 -33.30 7.19 24.25
C GLN A 26 -34.19 8.20 25.00
N GLU A 27 -35.52 8.01 25.03
CA GLU A 27 -36.43 8.94 25.71
C GLU A 27 -36.47 8.68 27.23
N ASP A 28 -36.57 7.41 27.64
CA ASP A 28 -36.43 7.03 29.04
C ASP A 28 -35.00 7.32 29.55
N ALA A 29 -33.96 7.03 28.76
CA ALA A 29 -32.58 7.38 29.11
C ALA A 29 -32.42 8.89 29.34
N GLU A 30 -32.87 9.74 28.41
CA GLU A 30 -32.82 11.19 28.55
C GLU A 30 -33.57 11.69 29.80
N ARG A 31 -34.76 11.14 30.07
CA ARG A 31 -35.55 11.50 31.24
C ARG A 31 -34.84 11.13 32.54
N TYR A 32 -34.32 9.90 32.66
CA TYR A 32 -33.66 9.43 33.87
C TYR A 32 -32.33 10.14 34.13
N PHE A 33 -31.53 10.43 33.09
CA PHE A 33 -30.30 11.20 33.27
C PHE A 33 -30.57 12.63 33.76
N ARG A 34 -31.57 13.32 33.18
CA ARG A 34 -31.99 14.65 33.65
C ARG A 34 -32.45 14.61 35.11
N GLU A 35 -33.32 13.66 35.46
CA GLU A 35 -33.85 13.55 36.84
C GLU A 35 -32.76 13.19 37.86
N ALA A 36 -31.80 12.35 37.50
CA ALA A 36 -30.63 12.03 38.33
C ALA A 36 -29.75 13.26 38.56
N PHE A 37 -29.49 14.08 37.54
CA PHE A 37 -28.72 15.32 37.66
C PHE A 37 -29.38 16.29 38.66
N GLU A 38 -30.67 16.60 38.48
CA GLU A 38 -31.44 17.50 39.34
C GLU A 38 -31.54 17.02 40.81
N LYS A 39 -31.40 15.71 41.06
CA LYS A 39 -31.34 15.12 42.41
C LYS A 39 -29.92 15.05 43.00
N GLY A 40 -28.92 15.60 42.31
CA GLY A 40 -27.54 15.72 42.80
C GLY A 40 -26.58 14.63 42.31
N ARG A 41 -26.76 14.11 41.08
CA ARG A 41 -25.79 13.20 40.43
C ARG A 41 -25.17 13.88 39.18
N PRO A 42 -24.08 14.67 39.34
CA PRO A 42 -23.43 15.38 38.24
C PRO A 42 -23.02 14.51 37.04
N ALA A 43 -22.62 13.26 37.27
CA ALA A 43 -22.26 12.31 36.22
C ALA A 43 -23.41 12.05 35.23
N ALA A 44 -24.67 12.18 35.65
CA ALA A 44 -25.82 11.97 34.77
C ALA A 44 -25.87 12.98 33.60
N ALA A 45 -25.40 14.21 33.83
CA ALA A 45 -25.30 15.22 32.78
C ALA A 45 -24.14 14.95 31.81
N HIS A 46 -23.10 14.20 32.21
CA HIS A 46 -22.04 13.73 31.32
C HIS A 46 -22.59 12.67 30.35
N ASP A 47 -23.26 11.64 30.87
CA ASP A 47 -23.79 10.53 30.08
C ASP A 47 -24.93 10.99 29.13
N LEU A 48 -25.72 11.99 29.57
CA LEU A 48 -26.67 12.72 28.73
C LEU A 48 -26.00 13.52 27.61
N ALA A 49 -24.90 14.23 27.91
CA ALA A 49 -24.16 14.98 26.90
C ALA A 49 -23.52 14.06 25.86
N GLU A 50 -22.94 12.93 26.26
CA GLU A 50 -22.48 11.89 25.34
C GLU A 50 -23.62 11.42 24.42
N MET A 51 -24.80 11.14 24.97
CA MET A 51 -25.95 10.66 24.21
C MET A 51 -26.46 11.71 23.20
N LEU A 52 -26.51 12.99 23.60
CA LEU A 52 -26.88 14.09 22.72
C LEU A 52 -25.83 14.31 21.62
N LEU A 53 -24.55 14.18 21.94
CA LEU A 53 -23.45 14.26 20.97
C LEU A 53 -23.53 13.12 19.93
N LYS A 54 -23.81 11.89 20.37
CA LYS A 54 -24.06 10.71 19.52
C LYS A 54 -25.29 10.88 18.61
N ARG A 55 -26.30 11.65 19.04
CA ARG A 55 -27.47 12.06 18.24
C ARG A 55 -27.22 13.28 17.35
N GLY A 56 -26.00 13.83 17.34
CA GLY A 56 -25.63 15.03 16.56
C GLY A 56 -26.08 16.37 17.16
N ALA A 57 -26.73 16.37 18.31
CA ALA A 57 -27.24 17.57 19.00
C ALA A 57 -26.12 18.30 19.78
N LYS A 58 -25.08 18.74 19.05
CA LYS A 58 -23.82 19.27 19.60
C LYS A 58 -24.03 20.39 20.62
N ASP A 59 -24.82 21.40 20.30
CA ASP A 59 -25.01 22.57 21.18
C ASP A 59 -25.68 22.20 22.50
N ALA A 60 -26.60 21.22 22.48
CA ALA A 60 -27.22 20.68 23.68
C ALA A 60 -26.23 19.84 24.50
N ALA A 61 -25.34 19.07 23.84
CA ALA A 61 -24.28 18.34 24.51
C ALA A 61 -23.27 19.28 25.19
N VAL A 62 -22.87 20.39 24.55
CA VAL A 62 -22.00 21.43 25.13
C VAL A 62 -22.58 21.97 26.44
N GLU A 63 -23.87 22.30 26.44
CA GLU A 63 -24.57 22.83 27.62
C GLU A 63 -24.62 21.80 28.77
N TRP A 64 -24.90 20.52 28.48
CA TRP A 64 -24.91 19.48 29.51
C TRP A 64 -23.52 19.10 30.02
N TYR A 65 -22.49 19.10 29.17
CA TYR A 65 -21.10 18.97 29.61
C TYR A 65 -20.70 20.15 30.50
N ARG A 66 -21.07 21.40 30.17
CA ARG A 66 -20.78 22.57 31.02
C ARG A 66 -21.43 22.44 32.40
N ARG A 67 -22.71 22.08 32.47
CA ARG A 67 -23.42 21.82 33.74
C ARG A 67 -22.78 20.71 34.58
N ALA A 68 -22.29 19.65 33.94
CA ALA A 68 -21.56 18.59 34.62
C ALA A 68 -20.17 19.06 35.10
N ALA A 69 -19.46 19.85 34.30
CA ALA A 69 -18.14 20.41 34.63
C ALA A 69 -18.22 21.38 35.81
N GLU A 70 -19.19 22.31 35.80
CA GLU A 70 -19.51 23.25 36.90
C GLU A 70 -19.80 22.53 38.23
N GLN A 71 -20.30 21.30 38.17
CA GLN A 71 -20.55 20.42 39.32
C GLN A 71 -19.39 19.43 39.61
N GLY A 72 -18.20 19.70 39.08
CA GLY A 72 -16.95 18.98 39.38
C GLY A 72 -16.67 17.72 38.57
N VAL A 73 -17.42 17.43 37.49
CA VAL A 73 -17.13 16.27 36.63
C VAL A 73 -15.94 16.57 35.71
N SER A 74 -14.77 16.08 36.08
CA SER A 74 -13.49 16.35 35.40
C SER A 74 -13.45 15.92 33.94
N LYS A 75 -14.09 14.78 33.58
CA LYS A 75 -14.29 14.39 32.18
C LYS A 75 -15.06 15.44 31.38
N SER A 76 -16.15 15.97 31.93
CA SER A 76 -16.95 16.99 31.26
C SER A 76 -16.20 18.33 31.17
N ALA A 77 -15.40 18.68 32.18
CA ALA A 77 -14.51 19.84 32.09
C ALA A 77 -13.53 19.68 30.91
N PHE A 78 -12.91 18.51 30.75
CA PHE A 78 -12.06 18.22 29.59
C PHE A 78 -12.82 18.39 28.25
N GLU A 79 -14.04 17.86 28.13
CA GLU A 79 -14.86 18.01 26.90
C GLU A 79 -15.19 19.48 26.60
N VAL A 80 -15.55 20.30 27.60
CA VAL A 80 -15.80 21.73 27.38
C VAL A 80 -14.51 22.47 27.00
N GLY A 81 -13.38 22.12 27.62
CA GLY A 81 -12.07 22.67 27.27
C GLY A 81 -11.66 22.35 25.83
N TYR A 82 -11.85 21.10 25.40
CA TYR A 82 -11.59 20.64 24.03
C TYR A 82 -12.47 21.35 23.00
N MET A 83 -13.75 21.55 23.32
CA MET A 83 -14.65 22.31 22.44
C MET A 83 -14.37 23.82 22.44
N ALA A 84 -13.75 24.38 23.49
CA ALA A 84 -13.29 25.77 23.52
C ALA A 84 -12.01 25.95 22.68
N GLU A 85 -11.05 25.04 22.82
CA GLU A 85 -9.84 24.99 21.98
C GLU A 85 -10.20 24.87 20.50
N ALA A 86 -11.17 24.01 20.15
CA ALA A 86 -11.70 23.88 18.79
C ALA A 86 -12.43 25.13 18.25
N ARG A 87 -12.79 26.09 19.12
CA ARG A 87 -13.28 27.44 18.74
C ARG A 87 -12.16 28.49 18.67
N GLY A 88 -10.95 28.16 19.12
CA GLY A 88 -9.84 29.10 19.29
C GLY A 88 -9.86 29.89 20.62
N ASP A 89 -10.77 29.59 21.54
CA ASP A 89 -10.82 30.21 22.87
C ASP A 89 -9.91 29.45 23.84
N LEU A 90 -8.60 29.76 23.75
CA LEU A 90 -7.58 29.14 24.60
C LEU A 90 -7.70 29.56 26.07
N GLU A 91 -8.33 30.70 26.38
CA GLU A 91 -8.57 31.12 27.77
C GLU A 91 -9.71 30.32 28.41
N GLU A 92 -10.80 30.07 27.68
CA GLU A 92 -11.83 29.10 28.13
C GLU A 92 -11.24 27.69 28.20
N ALA A 93 -10.45 27.27 27.22
CA ALA A 93 -9.82 25.94 27.22
C ALA A 93 -8.92 25.72 28.45
N GLU A 94 -8.01 26.64 28.75
CA GLU A 94 -7.08 26.51 29.88
C GLU A 94 -7.81 26.44 31.23
N ARG A 95 -8.87 27.25 31.43
CA ARG A 95 -9.69 27.19 32.66
C ARG A 95 -10.29 25.81 32.86
N TRP A 96 -10.93 25.25 31.83
CA TRP A 96 -11.57 23.94 31.92
C TRP A 96 -10.58 22.78 31.97
N TYR A 97 -9.44 22.86 31.27
CA TYR A 97 -8.39 21.85 31.37
C TYR A 97 -7.70 21.84 32.74
N ARG A 98 -7.51 23.02 33.38
CA ARG A 98 -7.04 23.10 34.77
C ARG A 98 -8.05 22.47 35.74
N GLN A 99 -9.33 22.77 35.60
CA GLN A 99 -10.39 22.14 36.41
C GLN A 99 -10.50 20.61 36.17
N ALA A 100 -10.25 20.15 34.95
CA ALA A 100 -10.18 18.72 34.64
C ALA A 100 -8.96 18.04 35.27
N ALA A 101 -7.79 18.69 35.22
CA ALA A 101 -6.54 18.23 35.82
C ALA A 101 -6.63 18.16 37.37
N GLU A 102 -7.16 19.21 38.01
CA GLU A 102 -7.45 19.25 39.45
C GLU A 102 -8.40 18.12 39.87
N GLY A 103 -9.39 17.80 39.03
CA GLY A 103 -10.27 16.65 39.17
C GLY A 103 -9.71 15.31 38.65
N GLY A 104 -8.38 15.20 38.48
CA GLY A 104 -7.67 13.95 38.21
C GLY A 104 -7.76 13.40 36.78
N HIS A 105 -8.10 14.21 35.78
CA HIS A 105 -8.21 13.77 34.39
C HIS A 105 -6.86 13.88 33.66
N GLY A 106 -6.23 12.77 33.27
CA GLY A 106 -4.92 12.78 32.60
C GLY A 106 -4.93 13.48 31.24
N GLY A 107 -6.02 13.36 30.47
CA GLY A 107 -6.22 14.17 29.26
C GLY A 107 -6.36 15.68 29.53
N GLY A 108 -6.84 16.07 30.72
CA GLY A 108 -6.90 17.47 31.15
C GLY A 108 -5.51 18.02 31.45
N TYR A 109 -4.72 17.25 32.21
CA TYR A 109 -3.31 17.50 32.42
C TYR A 109 -2.52 17.58 31.11
N LEU A 110 -2.71 16.65 30.17
CA LEU A 110 -2.03 16.63 28.87
C LEU A 110 -2.24 17.95 28.10
N ASN A 111 -3.49 18.38 27.92
CA ASN A 111 -3.79 19.54 27.10
C ASN A 111 -3.46 20.86 27.82
N LEU A 112 -3.59 20.91 29.15
CA LEU A 112 -3.06 22.01 29.96
C LEU A 112 -1.54 22.16 29.77
N GLY A 113 -0.79 21.05 29.80
CA GLY A 113 0.64 21.03 29.56
C GLY A 113 1.06 21.57 28.18
N VAL A 114 0.21 21.42 27.16
CA VAL A 114 0.43 22.02 25.83
C VAL A 114 0.32 23.54 25.89
N ILE A 115 -0.77 24.07 26.46
CA ILE A 115 -0.98 25.52 26.60
C ILE A 115 0.14 26.18 27.42
N LEU A 116 0.54 25.54 28.53
CA LEU A 116 1.63 26.03 29.39
C LEU A 116 2.98 26.02 28.65
N ARG A 117 3.33 24.92 27.97
CA ARG A 117 4.57 24.82 27.18
C ARG A 117 4.64 25.89 26.10
N ASP A 118 3.54 26.09 25.36
CA ASP A 118 3.50 27.01 24.22
C ASP A 118 3.48 28.48 24.65
N ARG A 119 3.16 28.76 25.93
CA ARG A 119 3.36 30.05 26.62
C ARG A 119 4.79 30.23 27.18
N GLY A 120 5.57 29.15 27.30
CA GLY A 120 6.92 29.13 27.88
C GLY A 120 6.96 28.74 29.37
N GLU A 121 5.86 28.30 29.96
CA GLU A 121 5.74 27.87 31.37
C GLU A 121 6.20 26.39 31.52
N VAL A 122 7.46 26.14 31.13
CA VAL A 122 8.01 24.79 30.87
C VAL A 122 7.96 23.85 32.09
N GLU A 123 8.24 24.32 33.30
CA GLU A 123 8.24 23.45 34.49
C GLU A 123 6.82 23.05 34.92
N GLU A 124 5.83 23.93 34.78
CA GLU A 124 4.42 23.55 35.01
C GLU A 124 3.91 22.62 33.91
N ALA A 125 4.36 22.81 32.66
CA ALA A 125 4.09 21.89 31.56
C ALA A 125 4.68 20.49 31.81
N LYS A 126 5.94 20.38 32.27
CA LYS A 126 6.54 19.09 32.69
C LYS A 126 5.67 18.41 33.75
N HIS A 127 5.35 19.12 34.83
CA HIS A 127 4.53 18.56 35.91
C HIS A 127 3.18 18.04 35.39
N CYS A 128 2.53 18.80 34.49
CA CYS A 128 1.29 18.36 33.86
C CYS A 128 1.47 17.07 33.04
N TYR A 129 2.51 16.96 32.21
CA TYR A 129 2.76 15.74 31.46
C TYR A 129 3.16 14.55 32.34
N GLU A 130 3.91 14.77 33.43
CA GLU A 130 4.24 13.72 34.41
C GLU A 130 2.96 13.16 35.03
N ARG A 131 2.06 14.04 35.49
CA ARG A 131 0.76 13.65 36.06
C ARG A 131 -0.14 12.94 35.04
N ALA A 132 -0.15 13.37 33.78
CA ALA A 132 -0.87 12.68 32.70
C ALA A 132 -0.32 11.26 32.44
N TRP A 133 1.01 11.07 32.48
CA TRP A 133 1.63 9.76 32.36
C TRP A 133 1.37 8.86 33.58
N GLU A 134 1.44 9.41 34.79
CA GLU A 134 1.16 8.66 36.03
C GLU A 134 -0.28 8.17 36.14
N LEU A 135 -1.24 8.89 35.54
CA LEU A 135 -2.66 8.52 35.52
C LEU A 135 -2.97 7.48 34.43
N ASP A 136 -2.68 7.80 33.17
CA ASP A 136 -3.20 7.07 32.01
C ASP A 136 -2.10 6.38 31.17
N SER A 137 -0.81 6.54 31.52
CA SER A 137 0.34 6.11 30.69
C SER A 137 0.29 6.61 29.24
N ASP A 138 -0.22 7.83 29.01
CA ASP A 138 -0.39 8.38 27.67
C ASP A 138 0.96 8.59 26.95
N ALA A 139 1.13 7.92 25.83
CA ALA A 139 2.31 7.98 24.98
C ALA A 139 2.59 9.40 24.41
N LYS A 140 1.59 10.29 24.38
CA LYS A 140 1.75 11.71 24.04
C LYS A 140 2.38 12.49 25.19
N ALA A 141 1.98 12.22 26.43
CA ALA A 141 2.53 12.89 27.61
C ALA A 141 4.02 12.57 27.76
N ALA A 142 4.38 11.29 27.69
CA ALA A 142 5.78 10.86 27.68
C ALA A 142 6.56 11.40 26.47
N SER A 143 5.94 11.52 25.28
CA SER A 143 6.61 12.13 24.12
C SER A 143 6.81 13.64 24.24
N ASN A 144 5.91 14.36 24.92
CA ASN A 144 6.04 15.79 25.19
C ASN A 144 7.11 16.05 26.27
N LEU A 145 7.23 15.18 27.29
CA LEU A 145 8.35 15.19 28.22
C LEU A 145 9.67 14.93 27.50
N GLY A 146 9.70 13.92 26.63
CA GLY A 146 10.85 13.64 25.76
C GLY A 146 11.32 14.91 25.04
N ALA A 147 10.41 15.60 24.35
CA ALA A 147 10.70 16.84 23.63
C ALA A 147 11.17 18.01 24.53
N ILE A 148 10.64 18.14 25.75
CA ILE A 148 11.09 19.17 26.69
C ILE A 148 12.49 18.88 27.24
N TYR A 149 12.83 17.61 27.48
CA TYR A 149 14.18 17.23 27.90
C TYR A 149 15.20 17.22 26.75
N ASP A 150 14.75 17.12 25.50
CA ASP A 150 15.56 17.13 24.27
C ASP A 150 16.11 18.54 23.98
N ASP A 151 15.26 19.58 24.01
CA ASP A 151 15.59 20.99 23.70
C ASP A 151 16.42 21.14 22.41
N ASP A 152 15.92 20.63 21.29
CA ASP A 152 16.64 20.47 20.01
C ASP A 152 18.08 19.93 20.18
N GLY A 153 18.25 18.82 20.91
CA GLY A 153 19.55 18.19 21.15
C GLY A 153 20.44 18.87 22.21
N LYS A 154 19.94 19.86 22.97
CA LYS A 154 20.73 20.67 23.93
C LYS A 154 20.45 20.36 25.40
N GLY A 155 19.36 19.66 25.70
CA GLY A 155 18.89 19.40 27.07
C GLY A 155 19.48 18.14 27.72
N ASP A 156 18.71 17.56 28.64
CA ASP A 156 19.07 16.28 29.26
C ASP A 156 18.72 15.10 28.33
N LEU A 157 19.68 14.76 27.46
CA LEU A 157 19.58 13.63 26.55
C LEU A 157 19.51 12.26 27.26
N VAL A 158 19.64 12.14 28.59
CA VAL A 158 19.33 10.91 29.33
C VAL A 158 17.82 10.85 29.57
N ALA A 159 17.26 11.92 30.17
CA ALA A 159 15.83 12.01 30.44
C ALA A 159 15.00 12.00 29.14
N ALA A 160 15.46 12.67 28.07
CA ALA A 160 14.81 12.64 26.76
C ALA A 160 14.74 11.22 26.19
N ALA A 161 15.84 10.45 26.27
CA ALA A 161 15.89 9.07 25.80
C ALA A 161 14.96 8.14 26.61
N GLU A 162 14.90 8.32 27.93
CA GLU A 162 13.97 7.57 28.78
C GLU A 162 12.50 7.88 28.45
N TRP A 163 12.14 9.16 28.35
CA TRP A 163 10.75 9.57 28.11
C TRP A 163 10.26 9.25 26.68
N TYR A 164 11.09 9.46 25.65
CA TYR A 164 10.77 8.98 24.31
C TYR A 164 10.72 7.45 24.23
N GLY A 165 11.58 6.73 24.96
CA GLY A 165 11.55 5.27 25.07
C GLY A 165 10.23 4.76 25.66
N ARG A 166 9.83 5.30 26.82
CA ARG A 166 8.52 5.03 27.46
C ARG A 166 7.33 5.26 26.52
N ALA A 167 7.39 6.27 25.66
CA ALA A 167 6.37 6.56 24.66
C ALA A 167 6.43 5.59 23.45
N ALA A 168 7.63 5.22 22.99
CA ALA A 168 7.84 4.23 21.92
C ALA A 168 7.32 2.84 22.34
N ASP A 169 7.51 2.44 23.59
CA ASP A 169 6.96 1.23 24.22
C ASP A 169 5.42 1.22 24.30
N ARG A 170 4.77 2.35 24.02
CA ARG A 170 3.31 2.49 23.87
C ARG A 170 2.88 2.74 22.41
N GLY A 171 3.78 2.47 21.46
CA GLY A 171 3.50 2.58 20.03
C GLY A 171 3.58 3.99 19.44
N ASN A 172 4.12 4.98 20.16
CA ASN A 172 4.28 6.33 19.62
C ASN A 172 5.43 6.38 18.59
N ALA A 173 5.04 6.36 17.31
CA ALA A 173 5.94 6.38 16.17
C ALA A 173 6.81 7.66 16.07
N ILE A 174 6.31 8.79 16.58
CA ILE A 174 7.05 10.06 16.62
C ILE A 174 8.11 10.01 17.71
N ALA A 175 7.75 9.52 18.90
CA ALA A 175 8.70 9.33 20.00
C ALA A 175 9.83 8.37 19.62
N ALA A 176 9.51 7.24 18.98
CA ALA A 176 10.52 6.31 18.46
C ALA A 176 11.44 6.95 17.41
N TYR A 177 10.93 7.89 16.60
CA TYR A 177 11.73 8.61 15.61
C TYR A 177 12.67 9.64 16.25
N ASN A 178 12.16 10.42 17.22
CA ASN A 178 12.94 11.41 17.95
C ASN A 178 14.00 10.75 18.86
N LEU A 179 13.68 9.61 19.47
CA LEU A 179 14.63 8.78 20.21
C LEU A 179 15.87 8.45 19.38
N GLY A 180 15.73 8.26 18.06
CA GLY A 180 16.86 8.06 17.16
C GLY A 180 17.74 9.30 16.96
N PHE A 181 17.19 10.52 17.05
CA PHE A 181 18.01 11.74 17.10
C PHE A 181 18.71 11.88 18.45
N VAL A 182 18.02 11.62 19.57
CA VAL A 182 18.66 11.62 20.90
C VAL A 182 19.82 10.62 20.95
N TRP A 183 19.68 9.41 20.39
CA TRP A 183 20.80 8.47 20.27
C TRP A 183 21.88 8.93 19.27
N GLN A 184 21.53 9.69 18.22
CA GLN A 184 22.52 10.26 17.31
C GLN A 184 23.43 11.27 18.03
N ASP A 185 22.84 12.20 18.75
CA ASP A 185 23.57 13.33 19.35
C ASP A 185 24.35 12.90 20.60
N ARG A 186 23.93 11.78 21.21
CA ARG A 186 24.72 11.01 22.20
C ARG A 186 25.85 10.16 21.60
N GLY A 187 25.96 10.05 20.27
CA GLY A 187 26.98 9.25 19.60
C GLY A 187 26.76 7.73 19.66
N GLU A 188 25.51 7.27 19.74
CA GLU A 188 25.14 5.86 19.93
C GLU A 188 24.49 5.27 18.65
N PRO A 189 25.29 4.86 17.65
CA PRO A 189 24.80 4.60 16.30
C PRO A 189 23.85 3.41 16.19
N ASP A 190 24.04 2.37 17.01
CA ASP A 190 23.23 1.15 16.99
C ASP A 190 21.84 1.41 17.58
N LYS A 191 21.78 2.06 18.75
CA LYS A 191 20.52 2.46 19.41
C LYS A 191 19.71 3.43 18.54
N ARG A 192 20.36 4.33 17.82
CA ARG A 192 19.74 5.18 16.78
C ARG A 192 19.09 4.34 15.68
N LEU A 193 19.81 3.34 15.17
CA LEU A 193 19.33 2.47 14.10
C LEU A 193 18.16 1.59 14.57
N GLU A 194 18.19 1.10 15.82
CA GLU A 194 17.09 0.38 16.46
C GLU A 194 15.85 1.27 16.63
N ALA A 195 16.00 2.48 17.16
CA ALA A 195 14.91 3.43 17.35
C ALA A 195 14.25 3.83 16.01
N TRP A 196 15.03 4.12 14.96
CA TRP A 196 14.50 4.42 13.64
C TRP A 196 13.89 3.20 12.92
N ARG A 197 14.34 1.97 13.19
CA ARG A 197 13.66 0.75 12.74
C ARG A 197 12.28 0.62 13.41
N LEU A 198 12.23 0.70 14.74
CA LEU A 198 10.98 0.68 15.52
C LEU A 198 9.99 1.76 15.04
N ALA A 199 10.46 2.98 14.82
CA ALA A 199 9.64 4.06 14.28
C ALA A 199 9.08 3.75 12.89
N ALA A 200 9.83 3.05 12.03
CA ALA A 200 9.37 2.64 10.70
C ALA A 200 8.40 1.45 10.75
N ASP A 201 8.56 0.55 11.72
CA ASP A 201 7.59 -0.52 12.01
C ASP A 201 6.26 0.06 12.54
N LEU A 202 6.34 1.09 13.39
CA LEU A 202 5.23 1.96 13.81
C LEU A 202 4.76 2.96 12.73
N LYS A 203 5.20 2.80 11.47
CA LYS A 203 4.76 3.57 10.29
C LYS A 203 5.02 5.09 10.33
N HIS A 204 6.05 5.53 11.06
CA HIS A 204 6.48 6.93 11.00
C HIS A 204 6.99 7.29 9.60
N SER A 205 6.40 8.33 9.01
CA SER A 205 6.53 8.69 7.58
C SER A 205 7.98 8.89 7.10
N ASN A 206 8.88 9.37 7.97
CA ASN A 206 10.28 9.64 7.63
C ASN A 206 11.27 8.58 8.15
N ALA A 207 10.85 7.67 9.02
CA ALA A 207 11.77 6.77 9.73
C ALA A 207 12.51 5.80 8.80
N ALA A 208 11.80 5.14 7.88
CA ALA A 208 12.43 4.26 6.89
C ALA A 208 13.45 5.00 5.98
N ASN A 209 13.23 6.28 5.68
CA ASN A 209 14.19 7.11 4.95
C ASN A 209 15.42 7.50 5.81
N ALA A 210 15.27 7.59 7.14
CA ALA A 210 16.39 7.80 8.07
C ALA A 210 17.21 6.51 8.27
N VAL A 211 16.57 5.34 8.37
CA VAL A 211 17.27 4.03 8.32
C VAL A 211 18.05 3.89 7.02
N ALA A 212 17.45 4.24 5.87
CA ALA A 212 18.14 4.23 4.59
C ALA A 212 19.36 5.17 4.53
N ASN A 213 19.35 6.32 5.23
CA ASN A 213 20.53 7.20 5.32
C ASN A 213 21.73 6.47 5.94
N VAL A 214 21.51 5.70 7.02
CA VAL A 214 22.59 4.99 7.71
C VAL A 214 23.26 4.00 6.76
N TYR A 215 22.49 3.13 6.10
CA TYR A 215 23.04 2.16 5.14
C TYR A 215 23.72 2.84 3.94
N LEU A 216 23.11 3.86 3.34
CA LEU A 216 23.71 4.59 2.21
C LEU A 216 25.01 5.31 2.60
N SER A 217 25.13 5.78 3.85
CA SER A 217 26.39 6.35 4.38
C SER A 217 27.48 5.32 4.69
N GLN A 218 27.11 4.04 4.76
CA GLN A 218 27.99 2.89 4.96
C GLN A 218 28.30 2.16 3.62
N GLU A 219 28.02 2.82 2.49
CA GLU A 219 28.10 2.28 1.12
C GLU A 219 27.22 1.05 0.84
N ASN A 220 26.37 0.64 1.79
CA ASN A 220 25.37 -0.40 1.59
C ASN A 220 24.16 0.17 0.83
N VAL A 221 24.26 0.10 -0.50
CA VAL A 221 23.21 0.55 -1.42
C VAL A 221 21.97 -0.35 -1.38
N ASP A 222 22.12 -1.65 -1.20
CA ASP A 222 21.00 -2.61 -1.32
C ASP A 222 20.03 -2.53 -0.12
N GLU A 223 20.52 -2.54 1.13
CA GLU A 223 19.68 -2.25 2.29
C GLU A 223 19.12 -0.82 2.23
N GLY A 224 19.94 0.15 1.79
CA GLY A 224 19.49 1.54 1.59
C GLY A 224 18.28 1.63 0.65
N VAL A 225 18.36 0.97 -0.51
CA VAL A 225 17.29 0.85 -1.50
C VAL A 225 16.08 0.09 -0.96
N ALA A 226 16.29 -0.98 -0.19
CA ALA A 226 15.20 -1.72 0.45
C ALA A 226 14.39 -0.85 1.43
N TRP A 227 15.08 -0.07 2.27
CA TRP A 227 14.44 0.84 3.22
C TRP A 227 13.79 2.05 2.55
N LEU A 228 14.37 2.61 1.47
CA LEU A 228 13.69 3.63 0.67
C LEU A 228 12.44 3.08 -0.03
N ARG A 229 12.50 1.88 -0.62
CA ARG A 229 11.33 1.21 -1.22
C ARG A 229 10.23 1.03 -0.18
N ARG A 230 10.57 0.53 1.01
CA ARG A 230 9.64 0.41 2.14
C ARG A 230 8.97 1.75 2.48
N ALA A 231 9.72 2.84 2.50
CA ALA A 231 9.18 4.18 2.77
C ALA A 231 8.15 4.66 1.72
N VAL A 232 8.31 4.31 0.43
CA VAL A 232 7.31 4.65 -0.60
C VAL A 232 6.09 3.73 -0.52
N LEU A 233 6.33 2.42 -0.32
CA LEU A 233 5.29 1.39 -0.38
C LEU A 233 4.37 1.38 0.85
N GLU A 234 4.90 1.59 2.05
CA GLU A 234 4.13 1.53 3.29
C GLU A 234 3.51 2.88 3.71
N VAL A 235 4.17 4.00 3.37
CA VAL A 235 3.78 5.34 3.88
C VAL A 235 3.83 6.46 2.82
N GLY A 236 3.98 6.13 1.54
CA GLY A 236 3.89 7.11 0.44
C GLY A 236 4.98 8.19 0.43
N ASN A 237 6.19 7.89 0.95
CA ASN A 237 7.23 8.91 1.08
C ASN A 237 7.83 9.32 -0.29
N LYS A 238 7.28 10.40 -0.86
CA LYS A 238 7.73 11.00 -2.14
C LYS A 238 9.23 11.33 -2.19
N LYS A 239 9.84 11.70 -1.05
CA LYS A 239 11.29 11.98 -0.97
C LYS A 239 12.10 10.70 -1.17
N ALA A 240 11.64 9.58 -0.61
CA ALA A 240 12.29 8.29 -0.82
C ALA A 240 12.19 7.81 -2.28
N ALA A 241 11.06 8.05 -2.94
CA ALA A 241 10.90 7.79 -4.37
C ALA A 241 11.89 8.62 -5.22
N SER A 242 11.96 9.94 -4.99
CA SER A 242 12.93 10.82 -5.66
C SER A 242 14.39 10.36 -5.46
N ARG A 243 14.74 9.82 -4.27
CA ARG A 243 16.07 9.27 -4.00
C ARG A 243 16.32 7.94 -4.73
N LEU A 244 15.34 7.04 -4.77
CA LEU A 244 15.42 5.81 -5.58
C LEU A 244 15.63 6.16 -7.06
N SER A 245 14.91 7.15 -7.58
CA SER A 245 15.08 7.66 -8.95
C SER A 245 16.54 8.03 -9.24
N GLY A 246 17.16 8.82 -8.36
CA GLY A 246 18.58 9.21 -8.46
C GLY A 246 19.57 8.03 -8.34
N ILE A 247 19.37 7.13 -7.37
CA ILE A 247 20.22 5.94 -7.20
C ILE A 247 20.18 5.07 -8.45
N TYR A 248 18.99 4.82 -9.00
CA TYR A 248 18.84 4.02 -10.22
C TYR A 248 19.32 4.73 -11.48
N ALA A 249 19.25 6.07 -11.55
CA ALA A 249 19.83 6.85 -12.63
C ALA A 249 21.37 6.70 -12.66
N ASN A 250 22.01 6.87 -11.51
CA ASN A 250 23.47 6.70 -11.35
C ASN A 250 23.91 5.24 -11.65
N ALA A 251 23.10 4.26 -11.28
CA ALA A 251 23.31 2.85 -11.62
C ALA A 251 22.91 2.48 -13.07
N GLY A 252 22.64 3.45 -13.95
CA GLY A 252 22.28 3.24 -15.36
C GLY A 252 20.92 2.58 -15.62
N ARG A 253 20.15 2.25 -14.57
CA ARG A 253 18.87 1.53 -14.63
C ARG A 253 17.72 2.45 -15.05
N ARG A 254 17.79 3.00 -16.28
CA ARG A 254 16.88 4.04 -16.83
C ARG A 254 15.38 3.79 -16.59
N ARG A 255 14.89 2.54 -16.74
CA ARG A 255 13.46 2.21 -16.47
C ARG A 255 13.10 2.38 -14.98
N MET A 256 13.93 1.89 -14.07
CA MET A 256 13.75 2.08 -12.61
C MET A 256 13.86 3.55 -12.22
N ALA A 257 14.84 4.26 -12.77
CA ALA A 257 15.04 5.69 -12.52
C ALA A 257 13.78 6.51 -12.85
N ARG A 258 13.18 6.24 -14.02
CA ARG A 258 11.92 6.87 -14.43
C ARG A 258 10.76 6.49 -13.49
N TYR A 259 10.61 5.21 -13.15
CA TYR A 259 9.50 4.73 -12.33
C TYR A 259 9.41 5.46 -10.99
N TRP A 260 10.50 5.50 -10.24
CA TRP A 260 10.55 6.17 -8.93
C TRP A 260 10.57 7.71 -9.03
N GLY A 261 10.77 8.27 -10.22
CA GLY A 261 10.65 9.71 -10.49
C GLY A 261 9.21 10.15 -10.81
N GLU A 262 8.47 9.33 -11.57
CA GLU A 262 7.10 9.64 -12.02
C GLU A 262 6.00 9.10 -11.10
N PHE A 263 6.29 8.05 -10.32
CA PHE A 263 5.33 7.37 -9.44
C PHE A 263 5.68 7.49 -7.93
N PRO A 264 5.73 8.72 -7.35
CA PRO A 264 6.13 8.94 -5.96
C PRO A 264 5.01 8.65 -4.93
N ASP A 265 3.75 8.64 -5.36
CA ASP A 265 2.55 8.53 -4.53
C ASP A 265 1.89 7.16 -4.62
N GLY A 266 2.46 6.24 -5.39
CA GLY A 266 1.64 5.51 -6.37
C GLY A 266 2.25 5.45 -7.91
N PRO A 267 2.17 3.83 -9.70
CA PRO A 267 2.59 3.75 -11.24
C PRO A 267 1.91 4.66 -12.31
N THR A 268 2.74 5.35 -13.10
CA THR A 268 2.34 5.88 -14.43
C THR A 268 2.47 4.81 -15.51
N PHE A 269 3.33 3.84 -15.25
CA PHE A 269 3.56 2.57 -15.94
C PHE A 269 4.09 1.57 -14.89
N TYR A 270 3.91 0.27 -15.12
CA TYR A 270 4.30 -0.78 -14.18
C TYR A 270 5.77 -0.76 -13.75
N SER A 271 6.05 -1.20 -12.52
CA SER A 271 7.42 -1.49 -12.09
C SER A 271 8.08 -2.51 -13.03
N PRO A 272 9.39 -2.38 -13.33
CA PRO A 272 10.11 -3.39 -14.12
C PRO A 272 10.03 -4.81 -13.55
N GLU A 273 9.90 -4.94 -12.22
CA GLU A 273 9.65 -6.21 -11.53
C GLU A 273 8.26 -6.79 -11.88
N PHE A 274 7.21 -5.96 -11.92
CA PHE A 274 5.89 -6.37 -12.40
C PHE A 274 5.90 -6.66 -13.91
N GLN A 275 6.55 -5.83 -14.73
CA GLN A 275 6.65 -6.05 -16.18
C GLN A 275 7.29 -7.40 -16.49
N ALA A 276 8.39 -7.74 -15.81
CA ALA A 276 9.06 -9.02 -15.99
C ALA A 276 8.14 -10.20 -15.61
N PHE A 277 7.56 -10.19 -14.41
CA PHE A 277 6.65 -11.24 -13.96
C PHE A 277 5.41 -11.40 -14.86
N ALA A 278 4.71 -10.30 -15.14
CA ALA A 278 3.42 -10.32 -15.80
C ALA A 278 3.53 -10.66 -17.29
N SER A 279 4.62 -10.28 -17.95
CA SER A 279 4.85 -10.65 -19.36
C SER A 279 5.13 -12.15 -19.52
N GLU A 280 5.89 -12.80 -18.62
CA GLU A 280 6.18 -14.26 -18.67
C GLU A 280 4.93 -15.13 -18.63
N ILE A 281 3.84 -14.62 -18.03
CA ILE A 281 2.56 -15.34 -17.94
C ILE A 281 1.51 -14.84 -18.94
N ALA A 282 1.68 -13.65 -19.52
CA ALA A 282 0.63 -12.90 -20.20
C ALA A 282 -0.15 -13.70 -21.26
N ALA A 283 0.55 -14.35 -22.20
CA ALA A 283 -0.11 -15.10 -23.27
C ALA A 283 -0.87 -16.34 -22.75
N ALA A 284 -0.41 -16.96 -21.65
CA ALA A 284 -1.09 -18.07 -21.01
C ALA A 284 -2.30 -17.60 -20.18
N SER A 285 -2.16 -16.51 -19.42
CA SER A 285 -3.28 -15.88 -18.71
C SER A 285 -4.38 -15.42 -19.66
N ILE A 286 -4.01 -14.87 -20.83
CA ILE A 286 -4.97 -14.51 -21.89
C ILE A 286 -5.65 -15.76 -22.45
N HIS A 287 -4.94 -16.86 -22.69
CA HIS A 287 -5.54 -18.10 -23.20
C HIS A 287 -6.55 -18.70 -22.22
N GLN A 288 -6.16 -18.76 -20.95
CA GLN A 288 -6.97 -19.27 -19.85
C GLN A 288 -8.21 -18.38 -19.58
N GLN A 289 -8.06 -17.06 -19.70
CA GLN A 289 -9.17 -16.11 -19.59
C GLN A 289 -10.13 -16.16 -20.80
N ASP A 290 -9.62 -16.27 -22.03
CA ASP A 290 -10.46 -16.42 -23.22
C ASP A 290 -11.36 -17.67 -23.07
N ALA A 291 -10.80 -18.81 -22.65
CA ALA A 291 -11.57 -20.03 -22.42
C ALA A 291 -12.56 -19.96 -21.23
N PHE A 292 -12.24 -19.23 -20.16
CA PHE A 292 -13.21 -18.95 -19.09
C PHE A 292 -14.39 -18.11 -19.60
N ASN A 293 -14.12 -17.10 -20.45
CA ASN A 293 -15.17 -16.29 -21.06
C ASN A 293 -16.05 -17.10 -22.02
N ASP A 294 -15.47 -18.03 -22.78
CA ASP A 294 -16.20 -18.92 -23.69
C ASP A 294 -17.06 -19.97 -22.94
N ALA A 295 -16.69 -20.31 -21.68
CA ALA A 295 -17.34 -21.35 -20.89
C ALA A 295 -18.53 -20.88 -20.03
N PHE A 296 -18.60 -19.58 -19.68
CA PHE A 296 -19.61 -19.04 -18.77
C PHE A 296 -20.17 -17.69 -19.26
N ASN A 297 -21.50 -17.57 -19.34
CA ASN A 297 -22.12 -16.26 -19.46
C ASN A 297 -21.98 -15.48 -18.14
N GLN A 298 -21.57 -14.22 -18.26
CA GLN A 298 -21.29 -13.28 -17.17
C GLN A 298 -22.24 -12.06 -17.17
N ASP A 299 -23.30 -12.07 -17.98
CA ASP A 299 -24.37 -11.05 -17.99
C ASP A 299 -25.03 -10.86 -16.60
N TYR A 300 -25.09 -11.94 -15.81
CA TYR A 300 -25.60 -11.95 -14.44
C TYR A 300 -24.65 -12.74 -13.53
N ILE A 301 -24.30 -12.15 -12.39
CA ILE A 301 -23.32 -12.67 -11.44
C ILE A 301 -23.88 -12.51 -10.03
N GLU A 302 -24.16 -13.63 -9.36
CA GLU A 302 -24.36 -13.65 -7.90
C GLU A 302 -23.05 -14.08 -7.23
N TRP A 303 -22.76 -13.57 -6.04
CA TRP A 303 -21.52 -13.90 -5.33
C TRP A 303 -21.71 -13.78 -3.81
N ASN A 304 -21.04 -14.64 -3.05
CA ASN A 304 -21.04 -14.65 -1.59
C ASN A 304 -19.59 -14.70 -1.07
N PRO A 305 -19.10 -13.65 -0.39
CA PRO A 305 -17.73 -13.62 0.14
C PRO A 305 -17.55 -14.45 1.42
N GLU A 306 -18.63 -14.74 2.16
CA GLU A 306 -18.62 -15.55 3.39
C GLU A 306 -18.48 -17.05 3.06
N GLU A 307 -19.12 -17.50 1.98
CA GLU A 307 -19.04 -18.89 1.49
C GLU A 307 -17.93 -19.10 0.44
N ALA A 308 -17.28 -18.02 -0.03
CA ALA A 308 -16.36 -18.01 -1.16
C ALA A 308 -16.95 -18.62 -2.46
N THR A 309 -18.23 -18.33 -2.74
CA THR A 309 -18.95 -18.83 -3.92
C THR A 309 -19.31 -17.74 -4.92
N VAL A 310 -19.41 -18.11 -6.20
CA VAL A 310 -19.90 -17.25 -7.29
C VAL A 310 -20.78 -18.05 -8.24
N THR A 311 -21.95 -17.53 -8.60
CA THR A 311 -22.88 -18.15 -9.56
C THR A 311 -22.75 -17.46 -10.92
N LEU A 312 -22.35 -18.24 -11.93
CA LEU A 312 -22.22 -17.83 -13.34
C LEU A 312 -22.98 -18.83 -14.22
N ASP A 313 -23.71 -18.38 -15.24
CA ASP A 313 -24.55 -19.26 -16.09
C ASP A 313 -25.50 -20.19 -15.27
N GLY A 314 -25.96 -19.73 -14.11
CA GLY A 314 -26.78 -20.52 -13.18
C GLY A 314 -26.04 -21.64 -12.43
N ARG A 315 -24.71 -21.68 -12.47
CA ARG A 315 -23.84 -22.70 -11.82
C ARG A 315 -23.02 -22.05 -10.71
N THR A 316 -23.11 -22.57 -9.49
CA THR A 316 -22.39 -22.03 -8.32
C THR A 316 -21.03 -22.70 -8.15
N LEU A 317 -19.98 -21.92 -8.43
CA LEU A 317 -18.57 -22.24 -8.25
C LEU A 317 -18.11 -21.85 -6.83
N ARG A 318 -17.07 -22.50 -6.29
CA ARG A 318 -16.67 -22.48 -4.87
C ARG A 318 -15.27 -21.94 -4.58
N GLY A 319 -14.61 -21.40 -5.59
CA GLY A 319 -13.24 -20.87 -5.51
C GLY A 319 -13.14 -19.36 -5.67
N LEU A 320 -14.10 -18.60 -5.13
CA LEU A 320 -14.10 -17.14 -5.25
C LEU A 320 -13.02 -16.51 -4.37
N THR A 321 -12.14 -15.71 -4.97
CA THR A 321 -11.34 -14.70 -4.26
C THR A 321 -11.70 -13.30 -4.77
N VAL A 322 -12.02 -12.38 -3.86
CA VAL A 322 -12.25 -10.97 -4.19
C VAL A 322 -10.90 -10.26 -4.23
N LEU A 323 -10.39 -9.94 -5.42
CA LEU A 323 -9.09 -9.29 -5.57
C LEU A 323 -9.12 -7.84 -5.04
N GLY A 324 -10.14 -7.09 -5.43
CA GLY A 324 -10.24 -5.68 -5.10
C GLY A 324 -11.25 -4.95 -5.96
N SER A 325 -11.23 -3.62 -5.90
CA SER A 325 -12.15 -2.76 -6.65
C SER A 325 -11.41 -1.66 -7.42
N PHE A 326 -11.78 -1.47 -8.69
CA PHE A 326 -11.38 -0.32 -9.48
C PHE A 326 -12.46 0.77 -9.45
N SER A 327 -12.06 2.03 -9.27
CA SER A 327 -12.91 3.22 -9.33
C SER A 327 -12.77 3.90 -10.69
N ASN A 328 -13.88 3.99 -11.43
CA ASN A 328 -13.90 4.69 -12.72
C ASN A 328 -13.84 6.23 -12.55
N VAL A 329 -14.13 6.74 -11.34
CA VAL A 329 -14.16 8.18 -11.03
C VAL A 329 -12.78 8.71 -10.63
N SER A 330 -12.10 8.03 -9.71
CA SER A 330 -10.74 8.38 -9.29
C SER A 330 -9.65 7.70 -10.12
N GLN A 331 -10.02 6.75 -10.98
CA GLN A 331 -9.11 5.94 -11.79
C GLN A 331 -8.08 5.19 -10.93
N THR A 332 -8.49 4.77 -9.73
CA THR A 332 -7.67 4.07 -8.74
C THR A 332 -8.15 2.65 -8.49
N TRP A 333 -7.23 1.78 -8.10
CA TRP A 333 -7.48 0.44 -7.60
C TRP A 333 -7.31 0.39 -6.07
N LEU A 334 -8.15 -0.39 -5.41
CA LEU A 334 -8.01 -0.76 -4.00
C LEU A 334 -8.06 -2.28 -3.87
N TRP A 335 -6.96 -2.91 -3.44
CA TRP A 335 -6.93 -4.32 -3.08
C TRP A 335 -7.83 -4.60 -1.87
N ALA A 336 -8.57 -5.71 -1.86
CA ALA A 336 -9.54 -6.00 -0.79
C ALA A 336 -8.88 -6.14 0.60
N TRP A 337 -7.61 -6.55 0.66
CA TRP A 337 -6.82 -6.64 1.90
C TRP A 337 -6.50 -5.29 2.57
N ASP A 338 -6.77 -4.18 1.88
CA ASP A 338 -6.49 -2.80 2.29
C ASP A 338 -7.79 -1.98 2.38
N ASN A 339 -8.94 -2.62 2.15
CA ASN A 339 -10.26 -2.00 2.24
C ASN A 339 -10.84 -2.20 3.66
N PRO A 340 -10.91 -1.15 4.51
CA PRO A 340 -11.37 -1.27 5.90
C PRO A 340 -12.87 -1.59 6.03
N SER A 341 -13.62 -1.63 4.92
CA SER A 341 -15.03 -2.03 4.89
C SER A 341 -15.22 -3.56 4.87
N TRP A 342 -14.13 -4.33 4.76
CA TRP A 342 -14.16 -5.79 4.68
C TRP A 342 -13.54 -6.40 5.94
N ASP A 343 -14.19 -7.42 6.49
CA ASP A 343 -13.55 -8.32 7.45
C ASP A 343 -12.42 -9.08 6.74
N GLN A 344 -11.23 -9.08 7.36
CA GLN A 344 -9.97 -9.54 6.79
C GLN A 344 -9.71 -11.04 6.98
N ASP A 345 -10.61 -11.72 7.72
CA ASP A 345 -10.63 -13.17 7.86
C ASP A 345 -11.78 -13.83 7.05
N LEU A 346 -12.47 -13.08 6.18
CA LEU A 346 -13.43 -13.62 5.19
C LEU A 346 -12.77 -14.67 4.28
N PRO A 347 -13.41 -15.83 4.02
CA PRO A 347 -12.85 -16.87 3.17
C PRO A 347 -12.46 -16.40 1.77
N ALA A 348 -13.28 -15.54 1.14
CA ALA A 348 -12.97 -14.97 -0.18
C ALA A 348 -11.81 -13.94 -0.20
N LEU A 349 -11.18 -13.65 0.95
CA LEU A 349 -9.97 -12.82 1.06
C LEU A 349 -8.72 -13.65 1.45
N ALA A 350 -8.85 -14.93 1.79
CA ALA A 350 -7.76 -15.74 2.35
C ALA A 350 -6.52 -15.80 1.45
N GLU A 351 -6.71 -16.11 0.16
CA GLU A 351 -5.62 -16.29 -0.82
C GLU A 351 -4.92 -14.99 -1.23
N LEU A 352 -5.45 -13.83 -0.87
CA LEU A 352 -4.75 -12.55 -1.05
C LEU A 352 -3.42 -12.51 -0.30
N ARG A 353 -3.28 -13.29 0.77
CA ARG A 353 -2.03 -13.47 1.51
C ARG A 353 -0.95 -14.10 0.61
N THR A 354 -1.32 -15.00 -0.30
CA THR A 354 -0.44 -15.62 -1.31
C THR A 354 0.07 -14.59 -2.33
N ILE A 355 -0.82 -13.77 -2.90
CA ILE A 355 -0.47 -12.66 -3.82
C ILE A 355 0.50 -11.68 -3.13
N ARG A 356 0.14 -11.21 -1.93
CA ARG A 356 0.94 -10.24 -1.18
C ARG A 356 2.30 -10.79 -0.74
N ASN A 357 2.39 -12.10 -0.45
CA ASN A 357 3.66 -12.77 -0.13
C ASN A 357 4.52 -13.07 -1.36
N PHE A 358 3.93 -13.23 -2.56
CA PHE A 358 4.68 -13.17 -3.82
C PHE A 358 5.22 -11.75 -4.05
N GLY A 359 4.37 -10.73 -3.93
CA GLY A 359 4.77 -9.32 -4.00
C GLY A 359 5.94 -8.96 -3.09
N LYS A 360 5.95 -9.43 -1.84
CA LYS A 360 7.07 -9.27 -0.90
C LYS A 360 8.36 -9.93 -1.39
N ARG A 361 8.30 -11.21 -1.79
CA ARG A 361 9.48 -12.00 -2.21
C ARG A 361 10.14 -11.44 -3.46
N HIS A 362 9.35 -10.96 -4.41
CA HIS A 362 9.82 -10.43 -5.70
C HIS A 362 9.90 -8.89 -5.72
N GLN A 363 9.66 -8.23 -4.59
CA GLN A 363 9.74 -6.76 -4.39
C GLN A 363 8.85 -5.95 -5.34
N ILE A 364 7.68 -6.48 -5.70
CA ILE A 364 6.75 -5.94 -6.70
C ILE A 364 5.78 -4.93 -6.06
N PRO A 365 5.89 -3.60 -6.32
CA PRO A 365 5.04 -2.55 -5.73
C PRO A 365 3.54 -2.77 -5.88
N GLU A 366 3.11 -3.18 -7.06
CA GLU A 366 1.70 -3.33 -7.46
C GLU A 366 0.98 -4.45 -6.70
N LEU A 367 1.73 -5.40 -6.12
CA LEU A 367 1.22 -6.51 -5.30
C LEU A 367 1.47 -6.28 -3.80
N LEU A 368 1.91 -5.08 -3.41
CA LEU A 368 2.29 -4.71 -2.05
C LEU A 368 1.47 -3.55 -1.50
N LYS A 369 1.31 -2.50 -2.30
CA LYS A 369 0.56 -1.30 -1.93
C LYS A 369 -0.91 -1.50 -2.25
N GLY A 370 -1.78 -1.38 -1.24
CA GLY A 370 -3.20 -1.68 -1.39
C GLY A 370 -3.98 -0.69 -2.27
N HIS A 371 -3.73 0.62 -2.10
CA HIS A 371 -4.27 1.65 -2.99
C HIS A 371 -3.28 2.08 -4.08
N LEU A 372 -3.67 1.96 -5.34
CA LEU A 372 -2.88 2.30 -6.53
C LEU A 372 -3.64 3.30 -7.41
N ASP A 373 -2.98 4.37 -7.84
CA ASP A 373 -3.45 5.28 -8.88
C ASP A 373 -3.11 4.71 -10.27
N PHE A 374 -4.04 4.75 -11.22
CA PHE A 374 -3.84 4.38 -12.63
C PHE A 374 -4.19 5.54 -13.58
N SER A 375 -4.56 6.73 -13.07
CA SER A 375 -5.09 7.87 -13.85
C SER A 375 -4.17 8.38 -14.96
N LYS A 376 -2.87 8.09 -14.86
CA LYS A 376 -1.82 8.52 -15.81
C LYS A 376 -1.46 7.45 -16.85
N PHE A 377 -2.03 6.25 -16.78
CA PHE A 377 -1.98 5.30 -17.90
C PHE A 377 -2.86 5.80 -19.05
N ASN A 378 -2.48 5.53 -20.30
CA ASN A 378 -3.31 5.81 -21.48
C ASN A 378 -4.72 5.19 -21.38
N HIS A 379 -4.83 4.04 -20.73
CA HIS A 379 -6.08 3.31 -20.48
C HIS A 379 -6.14 2.81 -19.03
N PRO A 380 -6.57 3.64 -18.05
CA PRO A 380 -6.47 3.33 -16.61
C PRO A 380 -7.12 2.01 -16.20
N THR A 381 -8.35 1.74 -16.66
CA THR A 381 -9.06 0.47 -16.40
C THR A 381 -8.35 -0.72 -17.04
N GLY A 382 -7.76 -0.55 -18.24
CA GLY A 382 -6.97 -1.57 -18.91
C GLY A 382 -5.68 -1.91 -18.16
N GLY A 383 -5.06 -0.92 -17.52
CA GLY A 383 -4.00 -1.11 -16.54
C GLY A 383 -4.49 -1.94 -15.35
N ALA A 384 -5.45 -1.44 -14.59
CA ALA A 384 -5.95 -2.13 -13.40
C ALA A 384 -6.38 -3.60 -13.65
N PHE A 385 -6.95 -3.90 -14.82
CA PHE A 385 -7.34 -5.27 -15.19
C PHE A 385 -6.19 -6.13 -15.73
N THR A 386 -5.22 -5.55 -16.44
CA THR A 386 -3.96 -6.25 -16.78
C THR A 386 -3.22 -6.64 -15.49
N MET A 387 -3.25 -5.78 -14.48
CA MET A 387 -2.69 -6.10 -13.16
C MET A 387 -3.43 -7.27 -12.50
N ALA A 388 -4.77 -7.21 -12.41
CA ALA A 388 -5.58 -8.25 -11.79
C ALA A 388 -5.46 -9.62 -12.50
N LEU A 389 -5.50 -9.64 -13.84
CA LEU A 389 -5.34 -10.85 -14.66
C LEU A 389 -3.93 -11.46 -14.54
N SER A 390 -2.91 -10.66 -14.25
CA SER A 390 -1.57 -11.17 -13.97
C SER A 390 -1.42 -11.68 -12.53
N ALA A 391 -2.19 -11.13 -11.59
CA ALA A 391 -2.15 -11.56 -10.19
C ALA A 391 -2.97 -12.84 -9.91
N ALA A 392 -4.09 -13.05 -10.61
CA ALA A 392 -4.99 -14.19 -10.37
C ALA A 392 -4.32 -15.58 -10.50
N PRO A 393 -3.42 -15.85 -11.48
CA PRO A 393 -2.71 -17.14 -11.54
C PRO A 393 -1.78 -17.45 -10.35
N LEU A 394 -1.46 -16.46 -9.50
CA LEU A 394 -0.69 -16.70 -8.26
C LEU A 394 -1.48 -17.46 -7.19
N ILE A 395 -2.80 -17.54 -7.34
CA ILE A 395 -3.75 -18.19 -6.42
C ILE A 395 -4.53 -19.32 -7.11
N GLY A 396 -3.96 -19.93 -8.15
CA GLY A 396 -4.60 -21.00 -8.94
C GLY A 396 -5.68 -20.54 -9.92
N ALA A 397 -6.25 -19.34 -9.71
CA ALA A 397 -7.44 -18.88 -10.43
C ALA A 397 -7.33 -18.92 -11.96
N LYS A 398 -8.32 -19.59 -12.54
CA LYS A 398 -8.47 -19.94 -13.96
C LYS A 398 -9.36 -18.96 -14.73
N GLY A 399 -9.99 -18.02 -14.03
CA GLY A 399 -10.82 -16.97 -14.61
C GLY A 399 -10.88 -15.75 -13.71
N VAL A 400 -10.98 -14.58 -14.33
CA VAL A 400 -11.28 -13.31 -13.67
C VAL A 400 -12.59 -12.76 -14.24
N SER A 401 -13.48 -12.33 -13.36
CA SER A 401 -14.74 -11.66 -13.71
C SER A 401 -14.88 -10.34 -12.95
N PHE A 402 -15.88 -9.52 -13.27
CA PHE A 402 -16.09 -8.24 -12.62
C PHE A 402 -17.57 -7.90 -12.43
N VAL A 403 -17.90 -7.43 -11.23
CA VAL A 403 -19.25 -6.94 -10.88
C VAL A 403 -19.24 -5.42 -10.89
N THR A 404 -20.21 -4.81 -11.58
CA THR A 404 -20.34 -3.34 -11.62
C THR A 404 -20.95 -2.84 -10.31
N VAL A 405 -20.30 -1.88 -9.67
CA VAL A 405 -20.72 -1.31 -8.37
C VAL A 405 -20.91 0.21 -8.45
N ASN A 406 -21.63 0.76 -7.47
CA ASN A 406 -21.86 2.20 -7.33
C ASN A 406 -22.41 2.86 -8.62
N GLU A 407 -23.48 2.30 -9.20
CA GLU A 407 -24.13 2.85 -10.41
C GLU A 407 -23.18 2.98 -11.62
N GLY A 408 -22.20 2.08 -11.77
CA GLY A 408 -21.19 2.15 -12.83
C GLY A 408 -19.94 2.95 -12.47
N LYS A 409 -19.89 3.58 -11.29
CA LYS A 409 -18.74 4.38 -10.82
C LYS A 409 -17.56 3.52 -10.38
N GLY A 410 -17.74 2.22 -10.17
CA GLY A 410 -16.65 1.27 -9.93
C GLY A 410 -16.94 -0.15 -10.43
N ARG A 411 -15.94 -1.02 -10.32
CA ARG A 411 -16.01 -2.44 -10.63
C ARG A 411 -15.29 -3.24 -9.55
N LEU A 412 -15.98 -4.18 -8.91
CA LEU A 412 -15.38 -5.20 -8.04
C LEU A 412 -14.81 -6.32 -8.92
N VAL A 413 -13.63 -6.85 -8.62
CA VAL A 413 -12.96 -7.87 -9.43
C VAL A 413 -12.85 -9.18 -8.65
N LEU A 414 -13.33 -10.24 -9.29
CA LEU A 414 -13.49 -11.58 -8.75
C LEU A 414 -12.53 -12.52 -9.48
N ALA A 415 -11.74 -13.30 -8.77
CA ALA A 415 -10.93 -14.40 -9.30
C ALA A 415 -11.57 -15.74 -8.91
N ILE A 416 -11.52 -16.72 -9.81
CA ILE A 416 -12.18 -18.02 -9.65
C ILE A 416 -11.18 -19.16 -9.88
N ASP A 417 -10.92 -19.99 -8.86
CA ASP A 417 -10.30 -21.32 -9.01
C ASP A 417 -11.28 -22.42 -8.63
N ASP A 418 -12.07 -22.90 -9.60
CA ASP A 418 -12.99 -24.01 -9.41
C ASP A 418 -12.63 -25.18 -10.34
N PRO A 419 -12.74 -26.45 -9.91
CA PRO A 419 -12.58 -27.62 -10.77
C PRO A 419 -13.40 -27.60 -12.06
N ASP A 420 -14.62 -27.05 -12.04
CA ASP A 420 -15.53 -26.99 -13.19
C ASP A 420 -15.16 -25.87 -14.19
N VAL A 421 -14.22 -24.98 -13.85
CA VAL A 421 -13.64 -24.02 -14.82
C VAL A 421 -12.62 -24.75 -15.71
N PRO A 422 -12.79 -24.75 -17.05
CA PRO A 422 -11.86 -25.40 -17.97
C PRO A 422 -10.42 -24.92 -17.80
N THR A 423 -9.48 -25.86 -17.83
CA THR A 423 -8.03 -25.56 -17.80
C THR A 423 -7.45 -25.79 -19.19
N VAL A 424 -6.75 -24.80 -19.73
CA VAL A 424 -6.31 -24.80 -21.14
C VAL A 424 -4.85 -25.24 -21.28
N GLY A 425 -4.56 -26.07 -22.27
CA GLY A 425 -3.20 -26.44 -22.66
C GLY A 425 -2.63 -25.53 -23.75
N PHE A 426 -1.57 -26.02 -24.42
CA PHE A 426 -1.03 -25.39 -25.62
C PHE A 426 -1.99 -25.58 -26.80
N ASP A 427 -2.35 -24.49 -27.49
CA ASP A 427 -2.98 -24.55 -28.81
C ASP A 427 -2.08 -23.85 -29.84
N ARG A 428 -1.65 -24.62 -30.85
CA ARG A 428 -0.82 -24.17 -31.97
C ARG A 428 -1.54 -23.16 -32.86
N LEU A 429 -2.87 -23.20 -32.95
CA LEU A 429 -3.66 -22.28 -33.77
C LEU A 429 -3.89 -20.94 -33.06
N ALA A 430 -4.17 -20.95 -31.75
CA ALA A 430 -4.27 -19.73 -30.96
C ALA A 430 -2.92 -19.06 -30.67
N ALA A 431 -1.82 -19.83 -30.53
CA ALA A 431 -0.51 -19.32 -30.09
C ALA A 431 -0.05 -18.01 -30.79
N PRO A 432 -0.10 -17.86 -32.13
CA PRO A 432 0.30 -16.61 -32.77
C PRO A 432 -0.54 -15.39 -32.32
N ARG A 433 -1.86 -15.56 -32.20
CA ARG A 433 -2.78 -14.50 -31.72
C ARG A 433 -2.50 -14.15 -30.26
N LEU A 434 -2.29 -15.16 -29.42
CA LEU A 434 -2.03 -15.00 -27.99
C LEU A 434 -0.72 -14.25 -27.73
N LEU A 435 0.34 -14.61 -28.44
CA LEU A 435 1.65 -13.98 -28.35
C LEU A 435 1.61 -12.53 -28.83
N MET A 436 0.98 -12.23 -29.96
CA MET A 436 0.83 -10.85 -30.45
C MET A 436 0.02 -9.99 -29.47
N ARG A 437 -1.14 -10.47 -29.00
CA ARG A 437 -1.99 -9.74 -28.04
C ARG A 437 -1.27 -9.50 -26.69
N ALA A 438 -0.44 -10.44 -26.25
CA ALA A 438 0.40 -10.27 -25.06
C ALA A 438 1.57 -9.32 -25.30
N ALA A 439 2.18 -9.33 -26.49
CA ALA A 439 3.23 -8.41 -26.89
C ALA A 439 2.73 -6.95 -27.06
N GLU A 440 1.48 -6.75 -27.49
CA GLU A 440 0.81 -5.44 -27.51
C GLU A 440 0.62 -4.86 -26.10
N VAL A 441 0.31 -5.70 -25.11
CA VAL A 441 0.20 -5.31 -23.69
C VAL A 441 1.58 -5.06 -23.07
N TRP A 442 2.60 -5.84 -23.48
CA TRP A 442 3.97 -5.76 -22.98
C TRP A 442 5.00 -5.41 -24.08
N PRO A 443 4.88 -4.24 -24.74
CA PRO A 443 5.66 -3.90 -25.94
C PRO A 443 7.15 -3.64 -25.66
N GLN A 444 7.57 -3.82 -24.41
CA GLN A 444 8.92 -3.61 -23.88
C GLN A 444 9.56 -4.89 -23.33
N GLU A 445 8.84 -6.02 -23.35
CA GLU A 445 9.25 -7.33 -22.85
C GLU A 445 8.84 -8.48 -23.82
N GLN A 446 8.70 -8.21 -25.12
CA GLN A 446 8.05 -9.16 -26.06
C GLN A 446 8.81 -10.50 -26.19
N ARG A 447 10.15 -10.51 -26.14
CA ARG A 447 10.94 -11.75 -26.01
C ARG A 447 10.53 -12.58 -24.80
N ARG A 448 10.30 -11.92 -23.67
CA ARG A 448 9.95 -12.55 -22.38
C ARG A 448 8.52 -13.09 -22.39
N VAL A 449 7.59 -12.40 -23.05
CA VAL A 449 6.24 -12.92 -23.36
C VAL A 449 6.31 -14.28 -24.07
N VAL A 450 7.12 -14.34 -25.15
CA VAL A 450 7.27 -15.57 -25.94
C VAL A 450 7.98 -16.65 -25.12
N ARG A 451 9.11 -16.33 -24.49
CA ARG A 451 9.89 -17.30 -23.71
C ARG A 451 9.05 -17.94 -22.58
N GLY A 452 8.38 -17.13 -21.76
CA GLY A 452 7.56 -17.62 -20.65
C GLY A 452 6.33 -18.43 -21.10
N PHE A 453 5.76 -18.13 -22.28
CA PHE A 453 4.70 -18.95 -22.88
C PHE A 453 5.23 -20.31 -23.36
N MET A 454 6.42 -20.36 -23.96
CA MET A 454 7.04 -21.61 -24.43
C MET A 454 7.51 -22.49 -23.26
N GLU A 455 8.24 -21.91 -22.30
CA GLU A 455 8.70 -22.58 -21.07
C GLU A 455 7.53 -23.26 -20.33
N ARG A 456 6.41 -22.55 -20.17
CA ARG A 456 5.21 -23.03 -19.48
C ARG A 456 4.54 -24.23 -20.16
N HIS A 457 4.68 -24.38 -21.47
CA HIS A 457 4.10 -25.50 -22.23
C HIS A 457 5.10 -26.66 -22.47
N GLY A 458 6.31 -26.55 -21.91
CA GLY A 458 7.33 -27.59 -21.97
C GLY A 458 8.12 -27.61 -23.27
N PHE A 459 8.29 -26.47 -23.94
CA PHE A 459 9.21 -26.35 -25.07
C PHE A 459 10.63 -26.09 -24.58
N GLU A 460 11.62 -26.81 -25.11
CA GLU A 460 13.03 -26.43 -25.02
C GLU A 460 13.29 -25.27 -25.98
N ILE A 461 14.03 -24.25 -25.53
CA ILE A 461 14.19 -22.97 -26.25
C ILE A 461 15.62 -22.79 -26.74
N SER A 462 15.76 -22.58 -28.05
CA SER A 462 16.98 -22.11 -28.69
C SER A 462 16.84 -20.63 -29.07
N GLU A 463 17.58 -19.75 -28.39
CA GLU A 463 17.68 -18.33 -28.74
C GLU A 463 18.92 -18.06 -29.61
N SER A 464 18.73 -17.55 -30.83
CA SER A 464 19.82 -16.90 -31.57
C SER A 464 19.82 -15.39 -31.30
N PRO A 465 20.94 -14.78 -30.89
CA PRO A 465 21.04 -13.33 -30.85
C PRO A 465 20.91 -12.75 -32.27
N ALA A 466 20.41 -11.51 -32.37
CA ALA A 466 20.56 -10.74 -33.61
C ALA A 466 22.06 -10.49 -33.85
N VAL A 467 22.52 -10.72 -35.07
CA VAL A 467 23.93 -10.58 -35.45
C VAL A 467 24.06 -9.44 -36.46
N ILE A 468 24.58 -8.31 -36.02
CA ILE A 468 24.91 -7.20 -36.91
C ILE A 468 26.34 -7.42 -37.40
N VAL A 469 26.52 -7.47 -38.72
CA VAL A 469 27.83 -7.55 -39.36
C VAL A 469 28.11 -6.22 -40.04
N VAL A 470 29.25 -5.62 -39.73
CA VAL A 470 29.73 -4.40 -40.39
C VAL A 470 30.96 -4.79 -41.18
N GLU A 471 30.93 -4.57 -42.48
CA GLU A 471 32.04 -4.87 -43.40
C GLU A 471 32.45 -3.61 -44.15
N SER A 472 33.76 -3.43 -44.36
CA SER A 472 34.32 -2.38 -45.20
C SER A 472 35.08 -2.96 -46.38
N ALA A 473 35.17 -2.19 -47.47
CA ALA A 473 35.76 -2.61 -48.75
C ALA A 473 37.25 -3.03 -48.67
N ASP A 474 37.94 -2.71 -47.58
CA ASP A 474 39.31 -3.14 -47.27
C ASP A 474 39.39 -4.48 -46.50
N GLY A 475 38.26 -5.16 -46.29
CA GLY A 475 38.16 -6.52 -45.74
C GLY A 475 38.09 -6.61 -44.21
N HIS A 476 37.93 -5.49 -43.49
CA HIS A 476 37.62 -5.54 -42.07
C HIS A 476 36.15 -5.93 -41.84
N ARG A 477 35.94 -6.99 -41.06
CA ARG A 477 34.62 -7.46 -40.59
C ARG A 477 34.54 -7.35 -39.08
N VAL A 478 33.52 -6.67 -38.57
CA VAL A 478 33.16 -6.63 -37.13
C VAL A 478 31.76 -7.23 -36.96
N THR A 479 31.61 -8.12 -35.97
CA THR A 479 30.39 -8.90 -35.73
C THR A 479 29.92 -8.67 -34.31
N ILE A 480 28.74 -8.07 -34.15
CA ILE A 480 28.21 -7.62 -32.85
C ILE A 480 26.82 -8.21 -32.59
N ARG A 481 26.60 -8.58 -31.32
CA ARG A 481 25.34 -9.15 -30.80
C ARG A 481 24.57 -8.11 -29.97
N CYS A 482 24.11 -7.03 -30.60
CA CYS A 482 23.28 -6.01 -29.94
C CYS A 482 22.41 -5.23 -30.96
N PRO A 483 21.40 -4.44 -30.50
CA PRO A 483 20.58 -3.59 -31.36
C PRO A 483 21.37 -2.55 -32.16
N LEU A 484 20.87 -2.21 -33.36
CA LEU A 484 21.52 -1.32 -34.34
C LEU A 484 21.93 0.04 -33.77
N GLU A 485 21.11 0.64 -32.92
CA GLU A 485 21.41 1.93 -32.28
C GLU A 485 22.67 1.83 -31.42
N ARG A 486 22.78 0.78 -30.59
CA ARG A 486 23.95 0.51 -29.75
C ARG A 486 25.15 0.01 -30.55
N ALA A 487 24.93 -0.68 -31.67
CA ALA A 487 26.01 -1.08 -32.56
C ALA A 487 26.71 0.16 -33.14
N ARG A 488 25.96 1.22 -33.48
CA ARG A 488 26.52 2.51 -33.93
C ARG A 488 27.27 3.27 -32.81
N GLU A 489 26.89 3.08 -31.55
CA GLU A 489 27.62 3.59 -30.38
C GLU A 489 28.94 2.82 -30.10
N HIS A 490 29.16 1.65 -30.73
CA HIS A 490 30.38 0.86 -30.51
C HIS A 490 31.59 1.54 -31.17
N PRO A 491 32.70 1.81 -30.44
CA PRO A 491 33.83 2.59 -30.95
C PRO A 491 34.43 2.05 -32.26
N GLU A 492 34.54 0.73 -32.40
CA GLU A 492 35.07 0.09 -33.61
C GLU A 492 34.12 0.19 -34.80
N VAL A 493 32.80 0.16 -34.57
CA VAL A 493 31.80 0.33 -35.64
C VAL A 493 31.78 1.78 -36.11
N ALA A 494 31.79 2.75 -35.20
CA ALA A 494 31.92 4.15 -35.55
C ALA A 494 33.19 4.42 -36.38
N SER A 495 34.30 3.71 -36.09
CA SER A 495 35.54 3.78 -36.86
C SER A 495 35.51 3.06 -38.22
N ILE A 496 34.59 2.11 -38.44
CA ILE A 496 34.45 1.39 -39.71
C ILE A 496 33.42 2.08 -40.62
N LEU A 497 32.31 2.58 -40.07
CA LEU A 497 31.29 3.33 -40.81
C LEU A 497 31.79 4.69 -41.35
N GLY A 498 32.93 5.17 -40.86
CA GLY A 498 33.65 6.32 -41.44
C GLY A 498 34.47 5.99 -42.70
N ARG A 499 34.50 4.73 -43.16
CA ARG A 499 35.23 4.30 -44.36
C ARG A 499 34.31 4.28 -45.58
N GLU A 500 34.87 4.65 -46.74
CA GLU A 500 34.14 4.66 -48.00
C GLU A 500 33.77 3.22 -48.41
N GLY A 501 32.48 2.98 -48.71
CA GLY A 501 31.96 1.65 -49.03
C GLY A 501 31.80 0.70 -47.84
N ALA A 502 31.78 1.20 -46.60
CA ALA A 502 31.38 0.40 -45.43
C ALA A 502 29.86 0.37 -45.27
N GLU A 503 29.28 -0.82 -45.08
CA GLU A 503 27.84 -0.99 -44.86
C GLU A 503 27.51 -1.88 -43.67
N ILE A 504 26.29 -1.73 -43.15
CA ILE A 504 25.75 -2.56 -42.08
C ILE A 504 24.87 -3.62 -42.74
N VAL A 505 25.37 -4.86 -42.74
CA VAL A 505 24.59 -6.01 -43.16
C VAL A 505 23.77 -6.48 -41.96
N GLU A 506 22.47 -6.14 -41.98
CA GLU A 506 21.49 -6.68 -41.05
C GLU A 506 21.30 -8.18 -41.34
N ASN A 507 21.85 -9.03 -40.47
CA ASN A 507 21.59 -10.47 -40.53
C ASN A 507 20.29 -10.80 -39.78
N VAL A 508 19.68 -11.93 -40.16
CA VAL A 508 18.27 -12.27 -39.93
C VAL A 508 17.78 -11.99 -38.51
N PRO A 509 16.55 -11.44 -38.34
CA PRO A 509 15.92 -11.19 -37.04
C PRO A 509 16.09 -12.36 -36.06
N ALA A 510 16.32 -12.00 -34.79
CA ALA A 510 16.63 -12.97 -33.74
C ALA A 510 15.52 -14.02 -33.64
N ARG A 511 15.92 -15.30 -33.63
CA ARG A 511 14.99 -16.42 -33.60
C ARG A 511 14.86 -16.97 -32.18
N ILE A 512 13.62 -17.14 -31.74
CA ILE A 512 13.27 -18.14 -30.73
C ILE A 512 12.70 -19.33 -31.49
N GLU A 513 13.39 -20.46 -31.41
CA GLU A 513 12.89 -21.74 -31.92
C GLU A 513 12.61 -22.67 -30.73
N GLY A 514 11.45 -23.34 -30.76
CA GLY A 514 11.01 -24.24 -29.71
C GLY A 514 10.69 -25.65 -30.22
N GLU A 515 11.11 -26.67 -29.46
CA GLU A 515 10.72 -28.08 -29.68
C GLU A 515 10.21 -28.72 -28.37
N ARG A 516 9.29 -29.69 -28.47
CA ARG A 516 8.64 -30.33 -27.31
C ARG A 516 9.19 -31.75 -27.07
N PRO A 517 9.65 -32.11 -25.86
CA PRO A 517 10.22 -33.43 -25.60
C PRO A 517 9.24 -34.59 -25.81
N GLY A 518 9.62 -35.54 -26.68
CA GLY A 518 8.98 -36.85 -26.80
C GLY A 518 7.90 -37.02 -27.89
N GLU A 519 7.55 -35.95 -28.61
CA GLU A 519 6.63 -36.01 -29.75
C GLU A 519 7.34 -35.65 -31.08
N SER A 520 6.63 -35.70 -32.20
CA SER A 520 7.16 -35.24 -33.50
C SER A 520 7.57 -33.76 -33.40
N PRO A 521 8.64 -33.29 -34.08
CA PRO A 521 9.15 -31.93 -33.89
C PRO A 521 8.16 -30.85 -34.36
N ASP A 522 7.31 -30.40 -33.43
CA ASP A 522 6.39 -29.27 -33.54
C ASP A 522 7.17 -27.94 -33.46
N ARG A 523 8.08 -27.73 -34.41
CA ARG A 523 8.94 -26.55 -34.47
C ARG A 523 8.10 -25.29 -34.70
N LEU A 524 8.14 -24.41 -33.71
CA LEU A 524 7.56 -23.06 -33.76
C LEU A 524 8.71 -22.06 -33.81
N THR A 525 8.65 -21.13 -34.78
CA THR A 525 9.66 -20.10 -34.99
C THR A 525 9.04 -18.73 -34.73
N VAL A 526 9.63 -17.96 -33.82
CA VAL A 526 9.28 -16.55 -33.60
C VAL A 526 10.47 -15.68 -33.99
N LEU A 527 10.21 -14.69 -34.85
CA LEU A 527 11.19 -13.72 -35.33
C LEU A 527 11.05 -12.42 -34.55
N PHE A 528 12.17 -11.87 -34.09
CA PHE A 528 12.24 -10.57 -33.42
C PHE A 528 13.08 -9.58 -34.23
N ASP A 529 12.54 -8.40 -34.49
CA ASP A 529 13.30 -7.29 -35.06
C ASP A 529 14.40 -6.78 -34.09
N LEU A 530 15.19 -5.81 -34.56
CA LEU A 530 16.30 -5.23 -33.80
C LEU A 530 15.86 -4.41 -32.57
N ASP A 531 14.57 -4.10 -32.44
CA ASP A 531 13.94 -3.45 -31.29
C ASP A 531 13.35 -4.46 -30.29
N ASP A 532 13.67 -5.76 -30.44
CA ASP A 532 13.14 -6.89 -29.69
C ASP A 532 11.60 -7.07 -29.80
N ARG A 533 11.01 -6.64 -30.93
CA ARG A 533 9.56 -6.77 -31.20
C ARG A 533 9.28 -7.96 -32.11
N VAL A 534 8.15 -8.64 -31.90
CA VAL A 534 7.74 -9.76 -32.76
C VAL A 534 7.42 -9.25 -34.17
N SER A 535 8.22 -9.67 -35.15
CA SER A 535 8.09 -9.33 -36.56
C SER A 535 7.47 -10.46 -37.40
N GLY A 536 7.44 -11.69 -36.87
CA GLY A 536 6.76 -12.82 -37.49
C GLY A 536 6.68 -14.04 -36.56
N ILE A 537 5.66 -14.87 -36.78
CA ILE A 537 5.48 -16.17 -36.10
C ILE A 537 5.10 -17.20 -37.18
N SER A 538 5.87 -18.28 -37.32
CA SER A 538 5.53 -19.42 -38.19
C SER A 538 5.50 -20.71 -37.38
N SER A 539 4.59 -21.63 -37.74
CA SER A 539 4.53 -22.97 -37.15
C SER A 539 4.65 -24.01 -38.25
N GLY A 540 5.75 -24.75 -38.28
CA GLY A 540 6.01 -25.68 -39.37
C GLY A 540 7.39 -26.30 -39.32
N ALA A 541 7.48 -27.53 -39.78
CA ALA A 541 8.74 -28.17 -40.14
C ALA A 541 9.24 -27.56 -41.47
N GLU A 542 9.64 -26.29 -41.44
CA GLU A 542 10.41 -25.70 -42.53
C GLU A 542 11.72 -26.46 -42.66
N ALA A 543 11.93 -27.06 -43.84
CA ALA A 543 13.20 -27.68 -44.18
C ALA A 543 14.34 -26.67 -44.00
N ALA A 544 15.53 -27.16 -43.63
CA ALA A 544 16.70 -26.30 -43.60
C ALA A 544 16.88 -25.63 -44.97
N PRO A 545 17.18 -24.31 -45.03
CA PRO A 545 17.61 -23.72 -46.28
C PRO A 545 18.88 -24.46 -46.74
N ASP A 546 18.92 -24.85 -48.02
CA ASP A 546 20.11 -25.45 -48.62
C ASP A 546 21.31 -24.51 -48.52
N ALA A 547 22.51 -25.10 -48.46
CA ALA A 547 23.76 -24.51 -47.96
C ALA A 547 24.38 -23.38 -48.81
#